data_AF-A0AAV1CF78-F1
#
_entry.id   AF-A0AAV1CF78-F1
#
_cell.length_a   1.000
_cell.length_b   1.000
_cell.length_c   1.000
_cell.angle_alpha   90.00
_cell.angle_beta   90.00
_cell.angle_gamma   90.00
#
_symmetry.space_group_name_H-M   'P 1'
#
loop_
_entity.id
_entity.type
_entity.pdbx_description
1 polymer ?
#
loop_
_entity_poly.entity_id
_entity_poly.type
_entity_poly.pdbx_seq_one_letter_code
_entity_poly.pdbx_strand_id
1 'polypeptide(L)'
;MSKVTDMMYELIHKAEFRDESYITALDAVYEKHKSTACDLLDGDELASFLSRLLDDINILKYMLRAIFIAGHATESFSDFVAGHGELWSAQMLAAVVRQPSPSASNHCTAI
;
A
#
# COMPACT_ATOMS: atom_id res chain seq x y z
N MET A 1 2.38 4.22 -9.28
CA MET A 1 3.34 4.69 -8.24
C MET A 1 4.72 4.18 -8.59
N SER A 2 5.76 5.04 -8.61
CA SER A 2 7.11 4.58 -8.95
C SER A 2 7.80 3.90 -7.76
N LYS A 3 8.58 2.84 -8.05
CA LYS A 3 9.45 2.08 -7.14
C LYS A 3 8.77 1.34 -5.97
N VAL A 4 7.47 1.07 -6.05
CA VAL A 4 6.78 0.31 -4.99
C VAL A 4 7.34 -1.10 -4.90
N THR A 5 7.51 -1.79 -6.04
CA THR A 5 8.11 -3.13 -6.10
C THR A 5 9.50 -3.15 -5.46
N ASP A 6 10.36 -2.17 -5.78
CA ASP A 6 11.68 -2.03 -5.16
C ASP A 6 11.59 -1.87 -3.63
N MET A 7 10.65 -1.04 -3.15
CA MET A 7 10.41 -0.87 -1.72
C MET A 7 9.97 -2.18 -1.05
N MET A 8 9.11 -2.99 -1.70
CA MET A 8 8.66 -4.26 -1.14
C MET A 8 9.80 -5.28 -1.03
N TYR A 9 10.65 -5.39 -2.05
CA TYR A 9 11.82 -6.27 -2.00
C TYR A 9 12.87 -5.80 -0.98
N GLU A 10 13.02 -4.49 -0.80
CA GLU A 10 13.88 -3.95 0.26
C GLU A 10 13.39 -4.34 1.67
N LEU A 11 12.06 -4.44 1.91
CA LEU A 11 11.53 -4.94 3.19
C LEU A 11 11.99 -6.37 3.47
N ILE A 12 11.87 -7.23 2.47
CA ILE A 12 12.24 -8.65 2.56
C ILE A 12 13.73 -8.75 2.84
N HIS A 13 14.55 -8.08 2.03
CA HIS A 13 16.01 -8.09 2.16
C HIS A 13 16.45 -7.60 3.56
N LYS A 14 15.90 -6.48 4.05
CA LYS A 14 16.21 -6.00 5.40
C LYS A 14 15.83 -7.01 6.48
N ALA A 15 14.64 -7.62 6.38
CA ALA A 15 14.21 -8.64 7.32
C ALA A 15 15.15 -9.86 7.30
N GLU A 16 15.49 -10.41 6.13
CA GLU A 16 16.38 -11.56 5.98
C GLU A 16 17.75 -11.33 6.64
N PHE A 17 18.30 -10.12 6.47
CA PHE A 17 19.59 -9.73 7.05
C PHE A 17 19.52 -9.30 8.52
N ARG A 18 18.35 -9.47 9.16
CA ARG A 18 18.09 -9.06 10.54
C ARG A 18 18.33 -7.56 10.79
N ASP A 19 18.11 -6.75 9.76
CA ASP A 19 18.14 -5.30 9.84
C ASP A 19 16.77 -4.80 10.32
N GLU A 20 16.67 -4.38 11.59
CA GLU A 20 15.44 -3.85 12.18
C GLU A 20 14.88 -2.62 11.46
N SER A 21 15.65 -1.96 10.59
CA SER A 21 15.15 -0.87 9.76
C SER A 21 14.07 -1.29 8.77
N TYR A 22 13.80 -2.60 8.60
CA TYR A 22 12.61 -3.08 7.88
C TYR A 22 11.30 -2.52 8.47
N ILE A 23 11.27 -2.21 9.78
CA ILE A 23 10.10 -1.63 10.47
C ILE A 23 9.84 -0.23 9.92
N THR A 24 10.84 0.64 9.96
CA THR A 24 10.74 2.01 9.43
C THR A 24 10.49 2.00 7.92
N ALA A 25 11.07 1.04 7.19
CA ALA A 25 10.80 0.88 5.76
C ALA A 25 9.34 0.49 5.49
N LEU A 26 8.75 -0.36 6.33
CA LEU A 26 7.33 -0.72 6.24
C LEU A 26 6.42 0.49 6.52
N ASP A 27 6.77 1.32 7.52
CA ASP A 27 6.06 2.57 7.79
C ASP A 27 6.12 3.52 6.59
N ALA A 28 7.26 3.60 5.90
CA ALA A 28 7.40 4.39 4.68
C ALA A 28 6.55 3.86 3.52
N VAL A 29 6.40 2.53 3.39
CA VAL A 29 5.46 1.91 2.44
C VAL A 29 4.02 2.30 2.78
N TYR A 30 3.63 2.19 4.04
CA TYR A 30 2.29 2.58 4.50
C TYR A 30 1.98 4.05 4.18
N GLU A 31 2.85 4.98 4.60
CA GLU A 31 2.61 6.42 4.40
C GLU A 31 2.58 6.80 2.92
N LYS A 32 3.38 6.15 2.06
CA LYS A 32 3.33 6.37 0.61
C LYS A 32 1.98 5.99 0.01
N HIS A 33 1.42 4.84 0.39
CA HIS A 33 0.12 4.39 -0.12
C HIS A 33 -1.03 5.19 0.47
N LYS A 34 -0.98 5.49 1.78
CA LYS A 34 -1.94 6.34 2.46
C LYS A 34 -2.01 7.73 1.84
N SER A 35 -0.86 8.39 1.63
CA SER A 35 -0.81 9.71 0.98
C SER A 35 -1.41 9.65 -0.43
N THR A 36 -1.01 8.64 -1.23
CA THR A 36 -1.53 8.47 -2.59
C THR A 36 -3.05 8.26 -2.58
N ALA A 37 -3.58 7.49 -1.63
CA ALA A 37 -5.02 7.28 -1.50
C ALA A 37 -5.75 8.56 -1.10
N CYS A 38 -5.22 9.34 -0.15
CA CYS A 38 -5.80 10.64 0.23
C CYS A 38 -5.82 11.64 -0.94
N ASP A 39 -4.88 11.54 -1.88
CA ASP A 39 -4.83 12.41 -3.06
C ASP A 39 -5.84 11.98 -4.16
N LEU A 40 -6.27 10.72 -4.17
CA LEU A 40 -7.08 10.12 -5.25
C LEU A 40 -8.52 9.78 -4.86
N LEU A 41 -8.77 9.52 -3.59
CA LEU A 41 -10.02 8.98 -3.08
C LEU A 41 -10.58 9.87 -1.98
N ASP A 42 -11.90 9.82 -1.81
CA ASP A 42 -12.64 10.50 -0.77
C ASP A 42 -13.74 9.60 -0.18
N GLY A 43 -14.40 10.10 0.87
CA GLY A 43 -15.55 9.45 1.50
C GLY A 43 -15.33 8.00 1.92
N ASP A 44 -16.33 7.16 1.64
CA ASP A 44 -16.37 5.76 2.05
C ASP A 44 -15.32 4.90 1.34
N GLU A 45 -14.97 5.22 0.09
CA GLU A 45 -13.93 4.49 -0.66
C GLU A 45 -12.54 4.72 -0.04
N LEU A 46 -12.23 5.97 0.35
CA LEU A 46 -11.00 6.29 1.09
C LEU A 46 -10.97 5.57 2.45
N ALA A 47 -12.04 5.68 3.24
CA ALA A 47 -12.12 5.05 4.56
C ALA A 47 -11.96 3.53 4.48
N SER A 48 -12.64 2.89 3.52
CA SER A 48 -12.53 1.45 3.26
C SER A 48 -11.12 1.05 2.84
N PHE A 49 -10.47 1.83 1.96
CA PHE A 49 -9.10 1.55 1.53
C PHE A 49 -8.11 1.67 2.68
N LEU A 50 -8.18 2.75 3.48
CA LEU A 50 -7.27 2.96 4.60
C LEU A 50 -7.39 1.88 5.68
N SER A 51 -8.61 1.40 5.96
CA SER A 51 -8.82 0.27 6.87
C SER A 51 -8.12 -0.99 6.35
N ARG A 52 -8.34 -1.35 5.08
CA ARG A 52 -7.72 -2.53 4.45
C ARG A 52 -6.20 -2.42 4.42
N LEU A 53 -5.67 -1.26 4.02
CA LEU A 53 -4.24 -1.00 3.99
C LEU A 53 -3.61 -1.20 5.38
N LEU A 54 -4.26 -0.72 6.45
CA LEU A 54 -3.75 -0.89 7.81
C LEU A 54 -3.75 -2.37 8.24
N ASP A 55 -4.81 -3.12 7.91
CA ASP A 55 -4.90 -4.55 8.21
C ASP A 55 -3.80 -5.34 7.47
N ASP A 56 -3.61 -5.07 6.17
CA ASP A 56 -2.57 -5.70 5.37
C ASP A 56 -1.16 -5.37 5.88
N ILE A 57 -0.90 -4.11 6.27
CA ILE A 57 0.38 -3.71 6.88
C ILE A 57 0.65 -4.48 8.18
N ASN A 58 -0.37 -4.71 9.00
CA ASN A 58 -0.23 -5.53 10.21
C ASN A 58 0.12 -6.99 9.87
N ILE A 59 -0.51 -7.56 8.84
CA ILE A 59 -0.18 -8.90 8.33
C ILE A 59 1.28 -8.95 7.86
N LEU A 60 1.69 -7.99 7.03
CA LEU A 60 3.06 -7.90 6.53
C LEU A 60 4.07 -7.73 7.66
N LYS A 61 3.75 -7.00 8.72
CA LYS A 61 4.61 -6.88 9.90
C LYS A 61 4.88 -8.23 10.57
N TYR A 62 3.87 -9.09 10.69
CA TYR A 62 4.05 -10.45 11.23
C TYR A 62 4.89 -11.32 10.29
N MET A 63 4.64 -11.26 8.99
CA MET A 63 5.40 -12.01 7.98
C MET A 63 6.88 -11.60 7.95
N LEU A 64 7.17 -10.30 7.91
CA LEU A 64 8.54 -9.77 7.97
C LEU A 64 9.22 -10.13 9.28
N ARG A 65 8.48 -10.15 10.41
CA ARG A 65 9.04 -10.63 11.69
C ARG A 65 9.41 -12.12 11.64
N ALA A 66 8.62 -12.95 10.97
CA ALA A 66 8.94 -14.36 10.77
C ALA A 66 10.20 -14.54 9.91
N ILE A 67 10.31 -13.81 8.80
CA ILE A 67 11.52 -13.76 7.95
C ILE A 67 12.73 -13.31 8.78
N PHE A 68 12.59 -12.26 9.58
CA PHE A 68 13.64 -11.76 10.47
C PHE A 68 14.14 -12.82 11.45
N ILE A 69 13.24 -13.59 12.05
CA ILE A 69 13.61 -14.65 12.99
C ILE A 69 14.31 -15.79 12.25
N ALA A 70 13.77 -16.21 11.10
CA ALA A 70 14.28 -17.30 10.28
C ALA A 70 15.63 -16.98 9.61
N GLY A 71 15.90 -15.70 9.31
CA GLY A 71 17.09 -15.24 8.59
C GLY A 71 17.10 -15.60 7.11
N HIS A 72 15.94 -15.92 6.53
CA HIS A 72 15.74 -16.15 5.10
C HIS A 72 14.24 -16.03 4.78
N ALA A 73 13.92 -15.67 3.55
CA ALA A 73 12.59 -15.72 2.97
C ALA A 73 12.52 -16.85 1.95
N THR A 74 11.39 -17.54 1.91
CA THR A 74 11.07 -18.44 0.80
C THR A 74 10.54 -17.60 -0.37
N GLU A 75 10.65 -18.12 -1.59
CA GLU A 75 10.06 -17.49 -2.78
C GLU A 75 8.58 -17.16 -2.57
N SER A 76 7.81 -18.08 -1.99
CA SER A 76 6.40 -17.85 -1.67
C SER A 76 6.16 -16.71 -0.68
N PHE A 77 7.04 -16.49 0.30
CA PHE A 77 6.93 -15.34 1.20
C PHE A 77 7.30 -14.04 0.51
N SER A 78 8.33 -14.07 -0.33
CA SER A 78 8.74 -12.92 -1.13
C SER A 78 7.63 -12.48 -2.08
N ASP A 79 7.02 -13.41 -2.80
CA ASP A 79 5.91 -13.15 -3.72
C ASP A 79 4.69 -12.61 -2.97
N PHE A 80 4.38 -13.19 -1.81
CA PHE A 80 3.28 -12.72 -0.97
C PHE A 80 3.49 -11.26 -0.55
N VAL A 81 4.67 -10.91 -0.03
CA VAL A 81 4.97 -9.54 0.41
C VAL A 81 4.99 -8.58 -0.80
N ALA A 82 5.71 -8.92 -1.87
CA ALA A 82 5.83 -8.07 -3.06
C ALA A 82 4.48 -7.80 -3.73
N GLY A 83 3.60 -8.80 -3.79
CA GLY A 83 2.27 -8.70 -4.41
C GLY A 83 1.34 -7.67 -3.77
N HIS A 84 1.53 -7.32 -2.49
CA HIS A 84 0.68 -6.33 -1.82
C HIS A 84 0.84 -4.92 -2.42
N GLY A 85 2.05 -4.56 -2.86
CA GLY A 85 2.28 -3.26 -3.51
C GLY A 85 1.46 -3.08 -4.79
N GLU A 86 1.33 -4.15 -5.58
CA GLU A 86 0.52 -4.17 -6.79
C GLU A 86 -0.97 -4.22 -6.46
N LEU A 87 -1.35 -5.03 -5.47
CA LEU A 87 -2.74 -5.16 -5.00
C LEU A 87 -3.30 -3.81 -4.58
N TRP A 88 -2.59 -3.06 -3.73
CA TRP A 88 -3.05 -1.74 -3.27
C TRP A 88 -3.15 -0.75 -4.41
N SER A 89 -2.17 -0.76 -5.34
CA SER A 89 -2.20 0.09 -6.53
C SER A 89 -3.43 -0.21 -7.41
N ALA A 90 -3.75 -1.49 -7.62
CA ALA A 90 -4.90 -1.92 -8.39
C ALA A 90 -6.23 -1.57 -7.69
N GLN A 91 -6.29 -1.71 -6.37
CA GLN A 91 -7.47 -1.34 -5.57
C GLN A 91 -7.75 0.16 -5.64
N MET A 92 -6.73 1.01 -5.50
CA MET A 92 -6.87 2.46 -5.66
C MET A 92 -7.34 2.82 -7.06
N LEU A 93 -6.72 2.25 -8.11
CA LEU A 93 -7.14 2.49 -9.49
C LEU A 93 -8.60 2.09 -9.72
N ALA A 94 -9.00 0.92 -9.23
CA ALA A 94 -10.38 0.46 -9.35
C ALA A 94 -11.36 1.39 -8.63
N ALA A 95 -10.99 1.92 -7.46
CA ALA A 95 -11.81 2.88 -6.73
C ALA A 95 -11.95 4.20 -7.49
N VAL A 96 -10.85 4.74 -8.05
CA VAL A 96 -10.89 5.95 -8.90
C VAL A 96 -11.80 5.77 -10.11
N VAL A 97 -11.73 4.61 -10.79
CA VAL A 97 -12.56 4.34 -11.97
C VAL A 97 -14.05 4.18 -11.64
N ARG A 98 -14.38 3.73 -10.41
CA ARG A 98 -15.77 3.64 -9.95
C ARG A 98 -16.37 4.99 -9.60
N GLN A 99 -15.55 5.99 -9.27
CA GLN A 99 -16.07 7.32 -8.98
C GLN A 99 -16.77 7.85 -10.25
N PRO A 100 -18.00 8.37 -10.12
CA PRO A 100 -18.65 9.03 -11.25
C PRO A 100 -17.71 10.14 -11.74
N SER A 101 -17.57 10.29 -13.06
CA SER A 101 -16.83 11.41 -13.61
C SER A 101 -17.37 12.69 -12.97
N PRO A 102 -16.52 13.70 -12.69
CA PRO A 102 -17.02 14.98 -12.25
C PRO A 102 -17.96 15.49 -13.36
N SER A 103 -19.26 15.28 -13.14
CA SER A 103 -20.29 15.83 -13.99
C SER A 103 -20.00 17.32 -14.05
N ALA A 104 -19.84 17.84 -15.27
CA ALA A 104 -19.71 19.26 -15.51
C ALA A 104 -20.88 19.95 -14.82
N SER A 105 -20.63 20.43 -13.60
CA SER A 105 -21.65 21.01 -12.75
C SER A 105 -21.85 22.38 -13.33
N ASN A 106 -22.91 22.48 -14.12
CA ASN A 106 -23.71 23.64 -14.44
C ASN A 106 -23.07 24.95 -13.99
N HIS A 107 -22.56 25.70 -14.97
CA HIS A 107 -22.38 27.14 -14.89
C HIS A 107 -23.74 27.74 -14.46
N CYS A 108 -23.94 27.88 -13.15
CA CYS A 108 -25.06 28.58 -12.58
C CYS A 108 -24.79 30.06 -12.82
N THR A 109 -25.54 30.61 -13.78
CA THR A 109 -25.68 32.02 -14.06
C THR A 109 -25.83 32.80 -12.75
N ALA A 110 -24.85 33.64 -12.43
CA ALA A 110 -25.03 34.75 -11.51
C ALA A 110 -25.11 36.03 -12.35
N ILE A 111 -26.19 36.75 -12.05
CA ILE A 111 -26.73 37.96 -12.68
C ILE A 111 -25.69 39.07 -12.78
#